data_AF-A0A1T4Y9S3-F1
#
_entry.id   AF-A0A1T4Y9S3-F1
#
_cell.length_a   1.000
_cell.length_b   1.000
_cell.length_c   1.000
_cell.angle_alpha   90.00
_cell.angle_beta   90.00
_cell.angle_gamma   90.00
#
_symmetry.space_group_name_H-M   'P 1'
#
loop_
_entity.id
_entity.type
_entity.pdbx_description
1 polymer ?
#
loop_
_entity_poly.entity_id
_entity_poly.type
_entity_poly.pdbx_seq_one_letter_code
_entity_poly.pdbx_strand_id
1 'polypeptide(L)' 'MSRTWAKNSITLSQYKKLMEGIFTTSVNKETIDECPLAYKPMEEIINNIGDTVDIVERIVPVYNFKAAE' A
#
# COMPACT_ATOMS: atom_id res chain seq x y z
N MET A 1 -11.40 -0.27 -3.29
CA MET A 1 -11.76 0.92 -2.49
C MET A 1 -11.67 2.16 -3.37
N SER A 2 -12.51 3.18 -3.20
CA SER A 2 -12.37 4.43 -3.98
C SER A 2 -11.42 5.40 -3.28
N ARG A 3 -10.69 6.23 -4.06
CA ARG A 3 -9.73 7.21 -3.52
C ARG A 3 -10.39 8.18 -2.53
N THR A 4 -11.62 8.61 -2.82
CA THR A 4 -12.39 9.49 -1.94
C THR A 4 -12.72 8.82 -0.61
N TRP A 5 -13.06 7.52 -0.62
CA TRP A 5 -13.32 6.79 0.61
C TRP A 5 -12.05 6.62 1.44
N ALA A 6 -10.91 6.29 0.79
CA ALA A 6 -9.61 6.17 1.47
C ALA A 6 -9.24 7.46 2.22
N LYS A 7 -9.41 8.63 1.61
CA LYS A 7 -9.15 9.93 2.24
C LYS A 7 -10.04 10.23 3.45
N ASN A 8 -11.26 9.71 3.47
CA ASN A 8 -12.22 9.94 4.56
C ASN A 8 -12.14 8.92 5.69
N SER A 9 -11.58 7.73 5.44
CA SER A 9 -11.59 6.62 6.39
C SER A 9 -10.23 6.28 6.98
N ILE A 10 -9.13 6.69 6.34
CA ILE A 10 -7.77 6.38 6.77
C ILE A 10 -7.12 7.61 7.40
N THR A 11 -6.58 7.46 8.60
CA THR A 11 -5.83 8.53 9.26
C THR A 11 -4.35 8.49 8.89
N LEU A 12 -3.69 9.65 8.95
CA LEU A 12 -2.24 9.73 8.71
C LEU A 12 -1.43 8.91 9.73
N SER A 13 -1.91 8.78 10.97
CA SER A 13 -1.26 7.95 11.99
C SER A 13 -1.35 6.45 11.67
N GLN A 14 -2.49 5.99 11.15
CA GLN A 14 -2.62 4.62 10.64
C GLN A 14 -1.69 4.37 9.47
N TYR A 15 -1.61 5.30 8.51
CA TYR A 15 -0.69 5.18 7.38
C TYR A 15 0.77 5.09 7.85
N LYS A 16 1.20 5.97 8.76
CA LYS A 16 2.55 5.91 9.37
C LYS A 16 2.83 4.57 10.05
N LYS A 17 1.87 4.03 10.80
CA LYS A 17 2.01 2.74 11.48
C LYS A 17 2.16 1.58 10.50
N LEU A 18 1.43 1.61 9.38
CA LEU A 18 1.52 0.57 8.36
C LEU A 18 2.84 0.59 7.59
N MET A 19 3.49 1.76 7.54
CA MET A 19 4.81 1.94 6.92
C MET A 19 5.96 1.75 7.93
N GLU A 20 5.67 1.28 9.16
CA GLU A 20 6.70 1.00 10.17
C GLU A 20 7.68 -0.08 9.67
N GLY A 21 8.98 0.18 9.81
CA GLY A 21 10.04 -0.68 9.26
C GLY A 21 10.37 -0.41 7.79
N ILE A 22 9.62 0.47 7.11
CA ILE A 22 9.89 0.94 5.75
C ILE A 22 10.33 2.40 5.83
N PHE A 23 11.55 2.69 5.37
CA PHE A 23 11.96 4.08 5.19
C PHE A 23 11.17 4.70 4.05
N THR A 24 10.51 5.83 4.30
CA THR A 24 9.69 6.48 3.27
C THR A 24 9.66 7.99 3.43
N THR A 25 9.71 8.69 2.29
CA THR A 25 9.46 10.13 2.20
C THR A 25 8.04 10.44 1.71
N SER A 26 7.27 9.40 1.39
CA SER A 26 5.99 9.53 0.70
C SER A 26 4.80 9.70 1.63
N VAL A 27 4.94 9.42 2.94
CA VAL A 27 3.81 9.42 3.88
C VAL A 27 3.39 10.85 4.24
N ASN A 28 2.34 11.34 3.60
CA ASN A 28 1.74 12.64 3.86
C ASN A 28 0.23 12.60 3.57
N LYS A 29 -0.46 13.74 3.68
CA LYS A 29 -1.92 13.80 3.46
C LYS A 29 -2.32 13.64 2.00
N GLU A 30 -1.45 14.02 1.08
CA GLU A 30 -1.70 14.01 -0.36
C GLU A 30 -1.63 12.60 -0.93
N THR A 31 -0.87 11.71 -0.27
CA THR A 31 -0.68 10.30 -0.64
C THR A 31 -1.54 9.32 0.18
N ILE A 32 -2.52 9.79 0.96
CA ILE A 32 -3.38 8.91 1.78
C ILE A 32 -4.15 7.89 0.93
N ASP A 33 -4.53 8.25 -0.30
CA ASP A 33 -5.20 7.34 -1.23
C ASP A 33 -4.26 6.28 -1.84
N GLU A 34 -2.96 6.35 -1.54
CA GLU A 34 -1.94 5.35 -1.87
C GLU A 34 -1.48 4.56 -0.62
N CYS A 35 -2.12 4.77 0.53
CA CYS A 35 -1.90 3.96 1.72
C CYS A 35 -2.12 2.47 1.39
N PRO A 36 -1.38 1.53 2.00
CA PRO A 36 -1.61 0.09 1.81
C PRO A 36 -3.07 -0.34 1.95
N LEU A 37 -3.83 0.29 2.85
CA LEU A 37 -5.26 0.01 3.07
C LEU A 37 -6.17 0.48 1.92
N ALA A 38 -5.71 1.35 1.03
CA ALA A 38 -6.47 1.80 -0.13
C ALA A 38 -6.56 0.71 -1.23
N TYR A 39 -5.68 -0.27 -1.19
CA TYR A 39 -5.62 -1.38 -2.15
C TYR A 39 -6.40 -2.60 -1.67
N LYS A 40 -6.65 -3.54 -2.59
CA LYS A 40 -7.18 -4.86 -2.24
C LYS A 40 -6.11 -5.67 -1.48
N PRO A 41 -6.52 -6.58 -0.58
CA PRO A 41 -5.59 -7.49 0.07
C PRO A 41 -4.80 -8.31 -0.98
N MET A 42 -3.51 -8.51 -0.72
CA MET A 42 -2.64 -9.30 -1.60
C MET A 42 -3.14 -10.74 -1.72
N GLU A 43 -3.64 -11.30 -0.61
CA GLU A 43 -4.19 -12.66 -0.53
C GLU A 43 -5.39 -12.85 -1.48
N GLU A 44 -6.22 -11.83 -1.68
CA GLU A 44 -7.33 -11.89 -2.65
C GLU A 44 -6.78 -12.04 -4.07
N ILE A 45 -5.72 -11.32 -4.41
CA ILE A 45 -5.10 -11.41 -5.74
C ILE A 45 -4.49 -12.80 -5.94
N ILE A 46 -3.69 -13.28 -4.98
CA ILE A 46 -3.03 -14.58 -5.04
C ILE A 46 -4.05 -15.71 -5.24
N ASN A 47 -5.13 -15.73 -4.46
CA ASN A 47 -6.16 -16.76 -4.55
C ASN A 47 -6.91 -16.78 -5.90
N ASN A 48 -6.97 -15.65 -6.60
CA ASN A 48 -7.66 -15.56 -7.89
C ASN A 48 -6.79 -15.89 -9.11
N ILE A 49 -5.46 -15.78 -9.00
CA ILE A 49 -4.54 -16.00 -10.14
C ILE A 49 -3.76 -17.31 -10.05
N GLY A 50 -3.84 -18.03 -8.93
CA GLY A 50 -2.99 -19.19 -8.62
C GLY A 50 -3.01 -20.31 -9.66
N ASP A 51 -4.09 -20.49 -10.41
CA ASP A 51 -4.18 -21.52 -11.47
C ASP A 51 -3.39 -21.14 -12.74
N THR A 52 -2.96 -19.88 -12.86
CA THR A 52 -2.38 -19.32 -14.09
C THR A 52 -0.95 -18.83 -13.95
N VAL A 53 -0.44 -18.70 -12.72
CA VAL A 53 0.90 -18.18 -12.45
C VAL A 53 1.54 -18.89 -11.26
N ASP A 54 2.87 -18.98 -11.29
CA ASP A 54 3.67 -19.41 -10.16
C ASP A 54 4.32 -18.21 -9.44
N ILE A 55 4.23 -18.18 -8.12
CA ILE A 55 4.91 -17.16 -7.31
C ILE A 55 6.35 -17.62 -7.06
N VAL A 56 7.30 -17.02 -7.79
CA VAL A 56 8.73 -17.35 -7.67
C VAL A 56 9.35 -16.74 -6.42
N GLU A 57 9.01 -15.49 -6.10
CA GLU A 57 9.62 -14.76 -4.99
C GLU A 57 8.69 -13.64 -4.48
N ARG A 58 8.82 -13.29 -3.19
CA ARG A 58 8.15 -12.14 -2.58
C ARG A 58 9.17 -11.08 -2.19
N ILE A 59 9.07 -9.91 -2.81
CA ILE A 59 9.91 -8.75 -2.49
C ILE A 59 9.21 -7.89 -1.44
N VAL A 60 9.92 -7.58 -0.36
CA VAL A 60 9.42 -6.71 0.72
C VAL A 60 10.17 -5.38 0.67
N PRO A 61 9.48 -4.23 0.58
CA PRO A 61 10.14 -2.94 0.47
C PRO A 61 10.79 -2.53 1.79
N VAL A 62 12.05 -2.08 1.72
CA VAL A 62 12.75 -1.40 2.83
C VAL A 62 12.73 0.12 2.62
N TYR A 63 12.63 0.56 1.36
CA TYR A 63 12.58 1.96 0.97
C TYR A 63 11.37 2.22 0.07
N ASN A 64 10.66 3.33 0.31
CA ASN A 64 9.57 3.80 -0.53
C ASN A 64 9.71 5.30 -0.80
N PHE A 65 9.96 5.65 -2.06
CA PHE A 65 10.12 7.02 -2.50
C PHE A 65 9.08 7.33 -3.58
N LYS A 66 8.39 8.45 -3.43
CA LYS A 66 7.58 9.08 -4.46
C LYS A 66 8.30 10.35 -4.90
N ALA A 67 8.38 10.60 -6.20
CA ALA A 67 8.91 11.86 -6.70
C ALA A 67 8.10 13.02 -6.09
N ALA A 68 8.79 14.06 -5.65
CA ALA A 68 8.14 15.30 -5.23
C ALA A 68 7.64 16.02 -6.49
N GLU A 69 6.40 16.51 -6.46
CA GLU A 69 5.95 17.59 -7.36
C GLU A 69 6.53 18.93 -6.90
#